data_AF-A0A963E965-F1
#
_entry.id   AF-A0A963E965-F1
#
_cell.length_a   1.000
_cell.length_b   1.000
_cell.length_c   1.000
_cell.angle_alpha   90.00
_cell.angle_beta   90.00
_cell.angle_gamma   90.00
#
_symmetry.space_group_name_H-M   'P 1'
#
loop_
_entity.id
_entity.type
_entity.pdbx_description
1 polymer ?
#
loop_
_entity_poly.entity_id
_entity_poly.type
_entity_poly.pdbx_seq_one_letter_code
_entity_poly.pdbx_strand_id
1 'polypeptide(L)' 'MDKKSARLRRSRKARFSAKRLNKTRASVHRTNQHIYIQAISPEGAVLASASTLDKALKSKVKV' A
#
# COMPACT_ATOMS: atom_id res chain seq x y z
N MET A 1 21.16 9.70 2.10
CA MET A 1 19.74 9.88 1.75
C MET A 1 18.91 8.89 2.56
N ASP A 2 17.94 9.37 3.34
CA ASP A 2 17.05 8.51 4.13
C ASP A 2 16.25 7.55 3.21
N LYS A 3 16.27 6.24 3.52
CA LYS A 3 15.61 5.18 2.71
C LYS A 3 14.12 5.44 2.55
N LYS A 4 13.46 6.00 3.57
CA LYS A 4 12.02 6.33 3.55
C LYS A 4 11.75 7.47 2.57
N SER A 5 12.54 8.54 2.61
CA SER A 5 12.45 9.68 1.69
C SER A 5 12.62 9.26 0.22
N ALA A 6 13.62 8.42 -0.08
CA ALA A 6 13.90 7.92 -1.42
C ALA A 6 12.72 7.08 -1.97
N ARG A 7 12.13 6.23 -1.13
CA ARG A 7 10.94 5.44 -1.48
C ARG A 7 9.73 6.33 -1.78
N LEU A 8 9.46 7.32 -0.92
CA LEU A 8 8.34 8.24 -1.12
C LEU A 8 8.49 9.00 -2.44
N ARG A 9 9.68 9.50 -2.75
CA ARG A 9 9.98 10.17 -4.03
C ARG A 9 9.64 9.30 -5.24
N ARG A 10 10.07 8.03 -5.27
CA ARG A 10 9.76 7.09 -6.37
C ARG A 10 8.26 6.82 -6.49
N SER A 11 7.55 6.69 -5.37
CA SER A 11 6.10 6.40 -5.39
C SER A 11 5.23 7.54 -5.90
N ARG A 12 5.71 8.80 -5.84
CA ARG A 12 4.93 9.99 -6.21
C ARG A 12 4.41 9.91 -7.66
N LYS A 13 5.27 9.57 -8.63
CA LYS A 13 4.90 9.53 -10.06
C LYS A 13 3.69 8.62 -10.31
N ALA A 14 3.74 7.38 -9.83
CA ALA A 14 2.65 6.43 -10.01
C ALA A 14 1.35 6.87 -9.31
N ARG A 15 1.46 7.43 -8.09
CA ARG A 15 0.30 7.96 -7.35
C ARG A 15 -0.35 9.15 -8.07
N PHE A 16 0.45 10.06 -8.62
CA PHE A 16 -0.04 11.17 -9.42
C PHE A 16 -0.72 10.68 -10.70
N SER A 17 -0.13 9.72 -11.42
CA SER A 17 -0.76 9.14 -12.61
C SER A 17 -2.10 8.48 -12.30
N ALA A 18 -2.19 7.71 -11.21
CA ALA A 18 -3.45 7.08 -10.78
C ALA A 18 -4.52 8.12 -10.42
N LYS A 19 -4.14 9.18 -9.70
CA LYS A 19 -5.03 10.30 -9.38
C LYS A 19 -5.50 11.03 -10.63
N ARG A 20 -4.58 11.33 -11.56
CA ARG A 20 -4.89 12.01 -12.82
C ARG A 20 -5.90 11.26 -13.68
N LEU A 21 -5.85 9.92 -13.67
CA LEU A 21 -6.75 9.07 -14.43
C LEU A 21 -8.05 8.71 -13.68
N ASN A 22 -8.25 9.22 -12.46
CA ASN A 22 -9.36 8.85 -11.58
C ASN A 22 -9.55 7.33 -11.47
N LYS A 23 -8.46 6.58 -11.34
CA LYS A 23 -8.48 5.12 -11.18
C LYS A 23 -8.28 4.73 -9.72
N THR A 24 -9.03 3.71 -9.30
CA THR A 24 -8.76 2.99 -8.04
C THR A 24 -7.32 2.47 -8.05
N ARG A 25 -6.62 2.62 -6.93
CA ARG A 25 -5.22 2.20 -6.78
C ARG A 25 -5.06 1.21 -5.64
N ALA A 26 -4.21 0.21 -5.83
CA ALA A 26 -3.71 -0.63 -4.74
C ALA A 26 -2.38 -0.06 -4.22
N SER A 27 -2.31 0.27 -2.93
CA SER A 27 -1.09 0.75 -2.28
C SER A 27 -0.53 -0.33 -1.37
N VAL A 28 0.68 -0.80 -1.69
CA VAL A 28 1.41 -1.79 -0.87
C VAL A 28 2.46 -1.09 -0.03
N HIS A 29 2.50 -1.40 1.26
CA HIS A 29 3.56 -1.00 2.18
C HIS A 29 4.23 -2.24 2.77
N ARG A 30 5.54 -2.36 2.56
CA ARG A 30 6.36 -3.44 3.11
C ARG A 30 7.33 -2.87 4.14
N THR A 31 7.36 -3.48 5.32
CA THR A 31 8.40 -3.30 6.33
C THR A 31 9.31 -4.53 6.36
N ASN A 32 10.28 -4.58 7.26
CA ASN A 32 11.16 -5.75 7.37
C ASN A 32 10.42 -7.01 7.85
N GLN A 33 9.28 -6.85 8.53
CA GLN A 33 8.56 -7.94 9.19
C GLN A 33 7.12 -8.10 8.74
N HIS A 34 6.53 -7.13 8.03
CA HIS A 34 5.12 -7.17 7.68
C HIS A 34 4.86 -6.56 6.30
N ILE A 35 3.76 -6.98 5.68
CA ILE A 35 3.25 -6.37 4.46
C ILE A 35 1.79 -5.98 4.66
N TYR A 36 1.44 -4.83 4.09
CA TYR A 36 0.14 -4.19 4.18
C TYR A 36 -0.29 -3.79 2.77
N ILE A 37 -1.56 -4.01 2.44
CA ILE A 37 -2.14 -3.60 1.17
C ILE A 37 -3.49 -2.93 1.41
N GLN A 38 -3.77 -1.86 0.66
CA GLN A 38 -5.04 -1.15 0.68
C GLN A 38 -5.50 -0.88 -0.75
N ALA A 39 -6.76 -1.17 -1.05
CA ALA A 39 -7.45 -0.70 -2.24
C ALA A 39 -8.09 0.65 -1.93
N ILE A 40 -7.71 1.70 -2.68
CA ILE A 40 -8.10 3.08 -2.40
C ILE A 40 -8.82 3.63 -3.63
N SER A 41 -10.04 4.13 -3.42
CA SER A 41 -10.83 4.84 -4.43
C SER A 41 -10.11 6.11 -4.93
N PRO A 42 -10.48 6.63 -6.11
CA PRO A 42 -9.98 7.93 -6.58
C PRO A 42 -10.16 9.08 -5.57
N GLU A 43 -11.22 9.01 -4.77
CA GLU A 43 -11.69 9.96 -3.76
C GLU A 43 -10.89 9.86 -2.46
N GLY A 44 -10.10 8.79 -2.31
CA GLY A 44 -9.23 8.57 -1.16
C GLY A 44 -9.80 7.67 -0.08
N ALA A 45 -11.04 7.19 -0.21
CA ALA A 45 -11.62 6.21 0.69
C ALA A 45 -11.00 4.82 0.48
N VAL A 46 -10.72 4.11 1.57
CA VAL A 46 -10.22 2.72 1.55
C VAL A 46 -11.41 1.79 1.34
N LEU A 47 -11.39 1.06 0.22
CA LEU A 47 -12.44 0.11 -0.16
C LEU A 47 -12.23 -1.25 0.51
N ALA A 48 -10.98 -1.67 0.61
CA ALA A 48 -10.57 -2.92 1.23
C ALA A 48 -9.12 -2.81 1.73
N SER A 49 -8.78 -3.58 2.76
CA SER A 49 -7.43 -3.70 3.29
C SER A 49 -7.12 -5.13 3.68
N ALA A 50 -5.86 -5.53 3.54
CA ALA A 50 -5.34 -6.78 4.06
C ALA A 50 -3.91 -6.60 4.57
N SER A 51 -3.53 -7.39 5.57
CA SER A 51 -2.18 -7.37 6.12
C SER A 51 -1.74 -8.73 6.66
N THR A 52 -0.44 -8.93 6.81
CA THR A 52 0.07 -10.13 7.51
C THR A 52 -0.24 -10.15 9.01
N LEU A 53 -0.76 -9.05 9.56
CA LEU A 53 -1.22 -8.99 10.94
C LEU A 53 -2.68 -9.39 11.11
N ASP A 54 -3.43 -9.60 10.02
CA ASP A 54 -4.83 -10.00 10.09
C ASP A 54 -4.95 -11.35 10.78
N LYS A 55 -5.80 -11.44 11.82
CA LYS A 55 -5.90 -12.63 12.69
C LYS A 55 -6.13 -13.92 11.90
N ALA A 56 -6.97 -13.86 10.87
CA ALA A 56 -7.29 -14.99 10.00
C ALA A 56 -6.12 -15.44 9.12
N LEU A 57 -5.16 -14.55 8.84
CA LEU A 57 -4.02 -14.79 7.95
C LEU A 57 -2.75 -15.13 8.73
N LYS A 58 -2.58 -14.57 9.93
CA LYS A 58 -1.36 -14.66 10.76
C LYS A 58 -0.96 -16.10 11.11
N SER A 59 -1.92 -17.00 11.31
CA SER A 59 -1.64 -18.42 11.58
C SER A 59 -1.31 -19.24 10.33
N LYS A 60 -1.67 -18.73 9.15
CA LYS A 60 -1.52 -19.43 7.86
C LYS A 60 -0.28 -19.00 7.08
N VAL A 61 0.33 -17.88 7.46
CA VAL A 61 1.46 -17.29 6.75
C VAL A 61 2.64 -17.17 7.70
N LYS A 62 3.75 -17.84 7.34
CA LYS A 62 5.04 -17.66 8.00
C LYS A 62 5.67 -16.39 7.41
N VAL A 63 5.86 -15.37 8.24
CA VAL A 63 6.43 -14.08 7.84
C VAL A 63 7.91 -14.01 8.20
#